data_AF-A0A382WAZ8-F1
#
_entry.id   AF-A0A382WAZ8-F1
#
_cell.length_a   1.000
_cell.length_b   1.000
_cell.length_c   1.000
_cell.angle_alpha   90.00
_cell.angle_beta   90.00
_cell.angle_gamma   90.00
#
_symmetry.space_group_name_H-M   'P 1'
#
loop_
_entity.id
_entity.type
_entity.pdbx_description
1 polymer ?
#
loop_
_entity_poly.entity_id
_entity_poly.type
_entity_poly.pdbx_seq_one_letter_code
_entity_poly.pdbx_strand_id
1 'polypeptide(L)' 'MKQYFVYVIELDPAVAALRKFQAKNPKYISGNDCVYVGQSSRKPALRFEQ' A
#
# COMPACT_ATOMS: atom_id res chain seq x y z
N MET A 1 -4.60 -0.42 -26.78
CA MET A 1 -4.60 0.50 -25.61
C MET A 1 -3.67 -0.05 -24.54
N LYS A 2 -2.93 0.80 -23.83
CA LYS A 2 -2.16 0.36 -22.66
C LYS A 2 -3.12 0.09 -21.50
N GLN A 3 -3.01 -1.08 -20.88
CA GLN A 3 -3.76 -1.41 -19.67
C GLN A 3 -2.98 -0.92 -18.46
N TYR A 4 -3.69 -0.31 -17.50
CA TYR A 4 -3.16 0.10 -16.22
C TYR A 4 -3.90 -0.64 -15.12
N PHE A 5 -3.17 -1.02 -14.08
CA PHE A 5 -3.68 -1.73 -12.93
C PHE A 5 -3.46 -0.86 -11.71
N VAL A 6 -4.53 -0.61 -10.96
CA VAL A 6 -4.47 -0.09 -9.59
C VAL A 6 -4.62 -1.28 -8.66
N TYR A 7 -3.80 -1.34 -7.62
CA TYR A 7 -3.81 -2.44 -6.67
C TYR A 7 -3.63 -1.94 -5.24
N VAL A 8 -4.19 -2.71 -4.31
CA VAL A 8 -4.15 -2.49 -2.87
C VAL A 8 -3.50 -3.71 -2.25
N ILE A 9 -2.48 -3.48 -1.43
CA ILE A 9 -1.73 -4.52 -0.73
C ILE A 9 -1.87 -4.24 0.75
N GLU A 10 -2.37 -5.22 1.50
CA GLU A 10 -2.34 -5.18 2.96
C GLU A 10 -0.89 -5.31 3.44
N LEU A 11 -0.48 -4.41 4.32
CA LEU A 11 0.83 -4.36 4.91
C LEU A 11 0.82 -5.03 6.27
N ASP A 12 1.99 -5.47 6.72
CA ASP A 12 2.17 -5.92 8.10
C ASP A 12 1.70 -4.82 9.08
N PRO A 13 0.85 -5.15 10.07
CA PRO A 13 0.36 -4.18 11.06
C PRO A 13 1.46 -3.40 11.77
N ALA A 14 2.67 -3.96 11.91
CA ALA A 14 3.83 -3.28 12.50
C ALA A 14 4.24 -2.02 11.72
N VAL A 15 3.88 -1.91 10.43
CA VAL A 15 4.15 -0.70 9.62
C VAL A 15 3.45 0.53 10.20
N ALA A 16 2.27 0.35 10.80
CA ALA A 16 1.52 1.45 11.41
C ALA A 16 2.26 2.10 12.60
N ALA A 17 3.18 1.37 13.24
CA ALA A 17 4.01 1.85 14.33
C ALA A 17 5.24 2.66 13.86
N LEU A 18 5.58 2.64 12.57
CA LEU A 18 6.73 3.37 12.05
C LEU A 18 6.47 4.88 12.08
N ARG A 19 7.42 5.66 12.62
CA ARG A 19 7.34 7.13 12.66
C ARG A 19 7.05 7.75 11.29
N LYS A 20 7.66 7.21 10.22
CA LYS A 20 7.43 7.66 8.83
C LYS A 20 5.96 7.47 8.42
N PHE A 21 5.34 6.36 8.84
CA PHE A 21 3.96 6.05 8.50
C PHE A 21 3.03 7.00 9.24
N GLN A 22 3.21 7.16 10.55
CA GLN A 22 2.41 8.05 11.39
C GLN A 22 2.49 9.51 10.92
N ALA A 23 3.69 9.98 10.56
CA ALA A 23 3.90 11.33 10.03
C ALA A 23 3.16 11.57 8.70
N LYS A 24 3.10 10.56 7.83
CA LYS A 24 2.41 10.66 6.54
C LYS A 24 0.91 10.38 6.62
N ASN A 25 0.46 9.71 7.69
CA ASN A 25 -0.93 9.35 7.93
C ASN A 25 -1.39 9.87 9.30
N PRO A 26 -1.40 11.20 9.53
CA PRO A 26 -1.68 11.78 10.85
C PRO A 26 -3.11 11.53 11.35
N LYS A 27 -4.00 11.07 10.46
CA LYS A 27 -5.41 10.72 10.76
C LYS A 27 -5.64 9.20 10.82
N TYR A 28 -4.58 8.41 10.81
CA TYR A 28 -4.71 6.95 10.92
C TYR A 28 -5.30 6.58 12.28
N ILE A 29 -6.30 5.70 12.28
CA ILE A 29 -6.95 5.17 13.47
C ILE A 29 -6.41 3.77 13.69
N SER A 30 -5.88 3.51 14.89
CA SER A 30 -5.38 2.19 15.25
C SER A 30 -6.49 1.14 15.13
N GLY A 31 -6.21 0.03 14.45
CA GLY A 31 -7.18 -1.03 14.14
C GLY A 31 -7.76 -0.96 12.72
N ASN A 32 -7.55 0.13 11.98
CA ASN A 32 -7.87 0.17 10.56
C ASN A 32 -6.81 -0.57 9.73
N ASP A 33 -7.19 -1.01 8.53
CA ASP A 33 -6.27 -1.68 7.61
C ASP A 33 -5.11 -0.76 7.22
N CYS A 34 -3.88 -1.28 7.34
CA CYS A 34 -2.67 -0.61 6.88
C CYS A 34 -2.37 -1.09 5.47
N VAL A 35 -2.60 -0.25 4.45
CA VAL A 35 -2.47 -0.66 3.05
C VAL A 35 -1.46 0.19 2.26
N TYR A 36 -0.83 -0.43 1.29
CA TYR A 36 -0.12 0.23 0.20
C TYR A 36 -0.98 0.25 -1.05
N VAL A 37 -1.18 1.44 -1.62
CA VAL A 37 -1.90 1.63 -2.88
C VAL A 37 -0.88 2.01 -3.96
N GLY A 38 -0.89 1.28 -5.06
CA GLY A 38 0.03 1.51 -6.18
C GLY A 38 -0.66 1.37 -7.53
N GLN A 39 0.04 1.83 -8.56
CA GLN A 39 -0.38 1.62 -9.95
C GLN A 39 0.79 1.21 -10.85
N SER A 40 0.51 0.39 -11.86
CA SER A 40 1.49 0.02 -12.89
C SER A 40 0.80 -0.42 -14.18
N SER A 41 1.53 -0.40 -15.30
CA SER A 41 1.11 -1.09 -16.53
C SER A 41 1.39 -2.60 -16.49
N ARG A 42 2.21 -3.08 -15.55
CA ARG A 42 2.44 -4.51 -15.32
C ARG A 42 1.30 -5.09 -14.49
N LYS A 43 0.98 -6.37 -14.73
CA LYS A 43 0.00 -7.11 -13.93
C LYS A 43 0.41 -7.08 -12.45
N PRO A 44 -0.55 -6.92 -11.50
CA PRO A 44 -0.24 -6.79 -10.07
C PRO A 44 0.64 -7.90 -9.51
N ALA A 45 0.39 -9.17 -9.86
CA ALA A 45 1.20 -10.31 -9.43
C ALA A 45 2.68 -10.15 -9.84
N LEU A 46 2.96 -9.76 -11.08
CA LEU A 46 4.33 -9.52 -11.55
C LEU A 46 4.97 -8.29 -10.92
N ARG A 47 4.17 -7.27 -10.58
CA ARG A 47 4.67 -6.06 -9.90
C ARG A 47 4.96 -6.34 -8.43
N PHE A 48 4.24 -7.27 -7.80
CA PHE A 48 4.41 -7.61 -6.39
C PHE A 48 5.73 -8.32 -6.11
N GLU A 49 6.25 -9.11 -7.06
CA GLU A 49 7.52 -9.84 -6.93
C GLU A 49 8.79 -8.96 -7.07
N GLN A 50 8.66 -7.67 -7.39
CA GLN A 50 9.76 -6.72 -7.59
C GLN A 50 9.98 -5.80 -6.39
#